data_AF-A0A6J8D8U7-F1
#
_entry.id   AF-A0A6J8D8U7-F1
#
_cell.length_a   1.000
_cell.length_b   1.000
_cell.length_c   1.000
_cell.angle_alpha   90.00
_cell.angle_beta   90.00
_cell.angle_gamma   90.00
#
_symmetry.space_group_name_H-M   'P 1'
#
loop_
_entity.id
_entity.type
_entity.pdbx_description
1 polymer ?
#
loop_
_entity_poly.entity_id
_entity_poly.type
_entity_poly.pdbx_seq_one_letter_code
_entity_poly.pdbx_strand_id
1 'polypeptide(L)'
;MKSTLEYTDRKMFYKIVFTTILGIAIVRLYIWKFRESNNTDPKVVKEDLNIEIIIVSDLLDNEITFDEVHNIVMSSKNNKSPGVDLIQSELCKNFLVICTLTKLFNLWFKSCKIPNTWNKGIFNPIPKCSTSDPRDPLSYRGITLAPCAYKLYCSVLDNRLTE
;
A
#
# COMPACT_ATOMS: atom_id res chain seq x y z
N MET A 1 19.69 29.71 -6.75
CA MET A 1 18.47 30.08 -6.00
C MET A 1 17.89 28.81 -5.40
N LYS A 2 17.96 28.68 -4.08
CA LYS A 2 17.42 27.54 -3.32
C LYS A 2 15.90 27.66 -3.28
N SER A 3 15.17 26.61 -3.63
CA SER A 3 13.78 26.42 -3.22
C SER A 3 13.54 24.92 -2.96
N THR A 4 14.07 24.46 -1.84
CA THR A 4 13.59 23.30 -1.11
C THR A 4 12.16 23.56 -0.67
N LEU A 5 11.19 22.95 -1.35
CA LEU A 5 9.86 22.71 -0.82
C LEU A 5 9.81 21.27 -0.31
N GLU A 6 10.47 21.06 0.83
CA GLU A 6 10.12 19.98 1.75
C GLU A 6 8.93 20.47 2.58
N TYR A 7 7.73 19.92 2.34
CA TYR A 7 6.53 19.96 3.20
C TYR A 7 5.46 19.17 2.39
N THR A 8 4.70 18.18 2.87
CA THR A 8 4.38 17.75 4.23
C THR A 8 3.70 16.38 4.17
N ASP A 9 3.98 15.60 5.21
CA ASP A 9 3.09 14.62 5.85
C ASP A 9 2.66 13.34 5.12
N ARG A 10 3.49 12.30 5.32
CA ARG A 10 3.10 10.90 5.24
C ARG A 10 1.82 10.57 6.05
N LYS A 11 1.47 11.35 7.08
CA LYS A 11 0.19 11.19 7.81
C LYS A 11 -1.04 11.64 7.03
N MET A 12 -0.92 12.54 6.05
CA MET A 12 -2.06 13.09 5.30
C MET A 12 -2.57 12.11 4.23
N PHE A 13 -1.65 11.43 3.54
CA PHE A 13 -1.99 10.47 2.49
C PHE A 13 -2.67 9.21 3.07
N TYR A 14 -2.15 8.72 4.20
CA TYR A 14 -2.82 7.66 4.97
C TYR A 14 -4.16 8.14 5.52
N LYS A 15 -4.28 9.36 6.06
CA LYS A 15 -5.58 9.86 6.57
C LYS A 15 -6.68 9.96 5.50
N ILE A 16 -6.38 10.36 4.26
CA ILE A 16 -7.44 10.58 3.24
C ILE A 16 -7.97 9.27 2.64
N VAL A 17 -7.08 8.30 2.37
CA VAL A 17 -7.46 6.99 1.83
C VAL A 17 -8.06 6.10 2.92
N PHE A 18 -7.54 6.17 4.16
CA PHE A 18 -8.06 5.43 5.30
C PHE A 18 -9.41 5.98 5.78
N THR A 19 -9.71 7.28 5.68
CA THR A 19 -11.02 7.79 6.16
C THR A 19 -12.20 7.50 5.22
N THR A 20 -11.98 7.35 3.92
CA THR A 20 -13.07 7.22 2.94
C THR A 20 -13.46 5.76 2.66
N ILE A 21 -12.50 4.84 2.61
CA ILE A 21 -12.77 3.42 2.36
C ILE A 21 -13.06 2.69 3.68
N LEU A 22 -12.28 2.96 4.73
CA LEU A 22 -12.52 2.40 6.07
C LEU A 22 -13.79 2.98 6.69
N GLY A 23 -14.11 4.26 6.46
CA GLY A 23 -15.31 4.90 6.99
C GLY A 23 -16.61 4.25 6.50
N ILE A 24 -16.69 3.87 5.23
CA ILE A 24 -17.87 3.20 4.66
C ILE A 24 -17.96 1.74 5.12
N ALA A 25 -16.83 1.04 5.20
CA ALA A 25 -16.76 -0.34 5.68
C ALA A 25 -17.12 -0.43 7.18
N ILE A 26 -16.57 0.47 8.01
CA ILE A 26 -16.89 0.57 9.43
C ILE A 26 -18.35 0.94 9.61
N VAL A 27 -18.90 1.93 8.88
CA VAL A 27 -20.32 2.29 9.01
C VAL A 27 -21.25 1.14 8.56
N ARG A 28 -20.88 0.37 7.52
CA ARG A 28 -21.62 -0.84 7.13
C ARG A 28 -21.56 -1.95 8.18
N LEU A 29 -20.38 -2.22 8.74
CA LEU A 29 -20.18 -3.17 9.83
C LEU A 29 -20.95 -2.72 11.08
N TYR A 30 -20.92 -1.42 11.40
CA TYR A 30 -21.62 -0.84 12.55
C TYR A 30 -23.13 -0.92 12.38
N ILE A 31 -23.68 -0.62 11.19
CA ILE A 31 -25.12 -0.74 10.91
C ILE A 31 -25.57 -2.22 10.93
N TRP A 32 -24.75 -3.14 10.41
CA TRP A 32 -25.04 -4.57 10.45
C TRP A 32 -24.99 -5.13 11.88
N LYS A 33 -23.95 -4.82 12.65
CA LYS A 33 -23.78 -5.23 14.05
C LYS A 33 -24.81 -4.57 14.98
N PHE A 34 -25.21 -3.32 14.73
CA PHE A 34 -26.29 -2.64 15.47
C PHE A 34 -27.66 -3.32 15.24
N ARG A 35 -27.90 -3.85 14.04
CA ARG A 35 -29.10 -4.64 13.73
C ARG A 35 -29.11 -5.99 14.45
N GLU A 36 -27.93 -6.57 14.70
CA GLU A 36 -27.75 -7.81 15.46
C GLU A 36 -27.86 -7.59 16.98
N SER A 37 -27.37 -6.46 17.48
CA SER A 37 -27.38 -6.07 18.92
C SER A 37 -28.77 -5.88 19.52
N ASN A 38 -29.82 -5.70 18.71
CA ASN A 38 -31.19 -5.57 19.24
C ASN A 38 -31.76 -6.91 19.75
N ASN A 39 -31.03 -8.02 19.61
CA ASN A 39 -31.51 -9.36 19.99
C ASN A 39 -30.49 -10.17 20.83
N THR A 40 -29.35 -9.59 21.21
CA THR A 40 -28.25 -10.31 21.87
C THR A 40 -27.69 -9.54 23.07
N ASP A 41 -27.24 -10.30 24.09
CA ASP A 41 -26.67 -9.74 25.32
C ASP A 41 -25.39 -8.93 25.00
N PRO A 42 -25.29 -7.66 25.40
CA PRO A 42 -24.14 -6.80 25.13
C PRO A 42 -22.81 -7.32 25.71
N LYS A 43 -22.81 -8.28 26.64
CA LYS A 43 -21.59 -8.96 27.10
C LYS A 43 -21.05 -9.94 26.05
N VAL A 44 -21.93 -10.71 25.41
CA VAL A 44 -21.55 -11.67 24.37
C VAL A 44 -20.97 -10.94 23.16
N VAL A 45 -21.59 -9.83 22.75
CA VAL A 45 -21.12 -9.00 21.63
C VAL A 45 -19.71 -8.43 21.87
N LYS A 46 -19.39 -8.06 23.13
CA LYS A 46 -18.05 -7.55 23.48
C LYS A 46 -16.98 -8.63 23.44
N GLU A 47 -17.31 -9.84 23.89
CA GLU A 47 -16.40 -10.99 23.83
C GLU A 47 -16.12 -11.37 22.37
N ASP A 48 -17.16 -11.44 21.53
CA ASP A 48 -17.03 -11.75 20.10
C ASP A 48 -16.17 -10.72 19.36
N LEU A 49 -16.37 -9.43 19.66
CA LEU A 49 -15.55 -8.34 19.11
C LEU A 49 -14.08 -8.42 19.56
N ASN A 50 -13.83 -8.75 20.83
CA ASN A 50 -12.46 -8.91 21.33
C ASN A 50 -11.76 -10.08 20.66
N ILE A 51 -12.45 -11.20 20.48
CA ILE A 51 -11.91 -12.39 19.81
C ILE A 51 -11.60 -12.07 18.34
N GLU A 52 -12.53 -11.41 17.64
CA GLU A 52 -12.36 -11.02 16.23
C GLU A 52 -11.17 -10.05 16.06
N ILE A 53 -11.00 -9.09 16.98
CA ILE A 53 -9.84 -8.17 16.99
C ILE A 53 -8.51 -8.91 17.22
N ILE A 54 -8.47 -9.87 18.15
CA ILE A 54 -7.26 -10.65 18.45
C ILE A 54 -6.87 -11.52 17.23
N ILE A 55 -7.84 -12.16 16.58
CA ILE A 55 -7.59 -12.99 15.40
C ILE A 55 -7.05 -12.13 14.24
N VAL A 56 -7.62 -10.95 14.03
CA VAL A 56 -7.17 -10.02 12.97
C VAL A 56 -5.77 -9.47 13.28
N SER A 57 -5.45 -9.15 14.54
CA SER A 57 -4.09 -8.70 14.88
C SER A 57 -3.05 -9.79 14.64
N ASP A 58 -3.35 -11.02 15.09
CA ASP A 58 -2.43 -12.15 14.89
C ASP A 58 -2.22 -12.44 13.40
N LEU A 59 -3.24 -12.30 12.54
CA LEU A 59 -3.10 -12.47 11.11
C LEU A 59 -2.20 -11.40 10.46
N LEU A 60 -2.39 -10.13 10.83
CA LEU A 60 -1.69 -8.99 10.23
C LEU A 60 -0.23 -8.86 10.71
N ASP A 61 0.03 -9.25 11.96
CA ASP A 61 1.35 -9.15 12.60
C ASP A 61 2.27 -10.35 12.27
N ASN A 62 1.76 -11.35 11.55
CA ASN A 62 2.54 -12.49 11.09
C ASN A 62 3.64 -12.08 10.09
N GLU A 63 4.70 -12.88 10.05
CA GLU A 63 5.77 -12.72 9.07
C GLU A 63 5.25 -12.84 7.63
N ILE A 64 5.89 -12.12 6.72
CA ILE A 64 5.64 -12.18 5.29
C ILE A 64 6.19 -13.50 4.75
N THR A 65 5.30 -14.34 4.24
CA THR A 65 5.61 -15.64 3.67
C THR A 65 6.19 -15.50 2.26
N PHE A 66 6.86 -16.55 1.80
CA PHE A 66 7.35 -16.59 0.42
C PHE A 66 6.19 -16.59 -0.59
N ASP A 67 5.12 -17.34 -0.32
CA ASP A 67 3.99 -17.51 -1.24
C ASP A 67 3.24 -16.20 -1.49
N GLU A 68 3.04 -15.38 -0.45
CA GLU A 68 2.47 -14.03 -0.59
C GLU A 68 3.28 -13.17 -1.57
N VAL A 69 4.60 -13.11 -1.35
CA VAL A 69 5.51 -12.32 -2.20
C VAL A 69 5.57 -12.89 -3.60
N HIS A 70 5.62 -14.22 -3.74
CA HIS A 70 5.63 -14.90 -5.02
C HIS A 70 4.37 -14.58 -5.83
N ASN A 71 3.19 -14.68 -5.23
CA ASN A 71 1.92 -14.40 -5.89
C ASN A 71 1.84 -12.94 -6.36
N ILE A 72 2.27 -11.99 -5.51
CA ILE A 72 2.34 -10.57 -5.87
C ILE A 72 3.32 -10.32 -7.03
N VAL A 73 4.53 -10.87 -6.94
CA VAL A 73 5.54 -10.72 -7.99
C VAL A 73 5.06 -11.30 -9.31
N MET A 74 4.41 -12.48 -9.28
CA MET A 74 3.91 -13.13 -10.50
C MET A 74 2.72 -12.39 -11.10
N SER A 75 1.82 -11.84 -10.27
CA SER A 75 0.69 -11.00 -10.73
C SER A 75 1.12 -9.64 -11.27
N SER A 76 2.34 -9.17 -10.94
CA SER A 76 2.85 -7.90 -11.42
C SER A 76 2.97 -7.86 -12.95
N LYS A 77 2.48 -6.77 -13.54
CA LYS A 77 2.46 -6.56 -15.00
C LYS A 77 3.88 -6.32 -15.53
N ASN A 78 4.22 -6.97 -16.64
CA ASN A 78 5.48 -6.74 -17.36
C ASN A 78 5.47 -5.40 -18.11
N ASN A 79 6.65 -4.99 -18.57
CA ASN A 79 6.97 -3.80 -19.36
C ASN A 79 6.57 -2.49 -18.68
N LYS A 80 6.68 -2.45 -17.35
CA LYS A 80 6.47 -1.22 -16.58
C LYS A 80 7.76 -0.41 -16.53
N SER A 81 7.62 0.92 -16.59
CA SER A 81 8.74 1.82 -16.43
C SER A 81 9.37 1.62 -15.05
N PRO A 82 10.70 1.44 -14.97
CA PRO A 82 11.38 1.28 -13.71
C PRO A 82 11.38 2.59 -12.91
N GLY A 83 11.64 2.49 -11.60
CA GLY A 83 11.79 3.65 -10.74
C GLY A 83 13.20 4.22 -10.78
N VAL A 84 13.57 4.93 -9.71
CA VAL A 84 14.91 5.52 -9.51
C VAL A 84 16.01 4.44 -9.49
N ASP A 85 15.62 3.21 -9.15
CA ASP A 85 16.45 2.03 -9.00
C ASP A 85 16.76 1.34 -10.33
N LEU A 86 16.08 1.73 -11.42
CA LEU A 86 16.19 1.10 -12.75
C LEU A 86 15.82 -0.40 -12.77
N ILE A 87 15.23 -0.91 -11.69
CA ILE A 87 14.81 -2.31 -11.57
C ILE A 87 13.40 -2.44 -12.17
N GLN A 88 13.27 -3.37 -13.11
CA GLN A 88 11.99 -3.74 -13.71
C GLN A 88 11.36 -4.92 -12.96
N SER A 89 10.03 -4.99 -12.99
CA SER A 89 9.24 -6.07 -12.38
C SER A 89 9.65 -7.47 -12.83
N GLU A 90 10.11 -7.60 -14.07
CA GLU A 90 10.50 -8.84 -14.72
C GLU A 90 11.74 -9.44 -14.06
N LEU A 91 12.68 -8.59 -13.62
CA LEU A 91 13.87 -9.04 -12.90
C LEU A 91 13.50 -9.59 -11.52
N CYS A 92 12.42 -9.09 -10.93
CA CYS A 92 11.93 -9.57 -9.64
C CYS A 92 11.29 -10.97 -9.72
N LYS A 93 10.92 -11.46 -10.92
CA LYS A 93 10.30 -12.79 -11.11
C LYS A 93 11.28 -13.96 -10.96
N ASN A 94 12.57 -13.70 -10.74
CA ASN A 94 13.54 -14.75 -10.45
C ASN A 94 13.38 -15.25 -9.01
N PHE A 95 13.34 -16.58 -8.84
CA PHE A 95 13.23 -17.24 -7.54
C PHE A 95 14.18 -16.68 -6.47
N LEU A 96 15.47 -16.49 -6.80
CA LEU A 96 16.47 -15.96 -5.86
C LEU A 96 16.16 -14.53 -5.42
N VAL A 97 15.60 -13.74 -6.34
CA VAL A 97 15.20 -12.36 -6.06
C VAL A 97 13.98 -12.35 -5.16
N ILE A 98 12.99 -13.22 -5.41
CA ILE A 98 11.82 -13.36 -4.53
C ILE A 98 12.25 -13.76 -3.12
N CYS A 99 13.10 -14.77 -2.97
CA CYS A 99 13.62 -15.16 -1.65
C CYS A 99 14.33 -14.01 -0.92
N THR A 100 15.09 -13.21 -1.66
CA THR A 100 15.81 -12.05 -1.11
C THR A 100 14.83 -10.94 -0.71
N LEU A 101 13.82 -10.67 -1.55
CA LEU A 101 12.77 -9.70 -1.28
C LEU A 101 11.94 -10.10 -0.05
N THR A 102 11.57 -11.38 0.10
CA THR A 102 10.85 -11.87 1.29
C THR A 102 11.64 -11.60 2.57
N LYS A 103 12.96 -11.87 2.58
CA LYS A 103 13.82 -11.57 3.74
C LYS A 103 13.91 -10.07 4.02
N LEU A 104 14.05 -9.25 2.97
CA LEU A 104 14.10 -7.78 3.10
C LEU A 104 12.77 -7.21 3.61
N PHE A 105 11.65 -7.69 3.09
CA PHE A 105 10.32 -7.25 3.49
C PHE A 105 10.06 -7.57 4.95
N ASN A 106 10.40 -8.79 5.39
CA ASN A 106 10.34 -9.15 6.81
C ASN A 106 11.24 -8.28 7.69
N LEU A 107 12.46 -7.96 7.23
CA LEU A 107 13.35 -7.07 7.94
C LEU A 107 12.77 -5.67 8.09
N TRP A 108 12.21 -5.10 7.01
CA TRP A 108 11.57 -3.78 7.05
C TRP A 108 10.29 -3.77 7.88
N PHE A 109 9.49 -4.84 7.80
CA PHE A 109 8.27 -5.01 8.59
C PHE A 109 8.60 -5.03 10.09
N LYS A 110 9.53 -5.90 10.53
CA LYS A 110 9.95 -5.99 11.94
C LYS A 110 10.67 -4.76 12.47
N SER A 111 11.49 -4.12 11.63
CA SER A 111 12.26 -2.94 12.06
C SER A 111 11.47 -1.63 11.96
N CYS A 112 10.29 -1.66 11.35
CA CYS A 112 9.50 -0.47 10.96
C CYS A 112 10.34 0.59 10.22
N LYS A 113 11.39 0.16 9.52
CA LYS A 113 12.33 1.04 8.81
C LYS A 113 12.36 0.68 7.34
N ILE A 114 11.83 1.58 6.53
CA ILE A 114 11.94 1.55 5.07
C ILE A 114 13.16 2.34 4.59
N PRO A 115 13.76 1.96 3.45
CA PRO A 115 14.92 2.66 2.92
C PRO A 115 14.57 4.07 2.47
N ASN A 116 15.46 5.03 2.75
CA ASN A 116 15.27 6.44 2.36
C ASN A 116 15.13 6.64 0.84
N THR A 117 15.62 5.71 0.04
CA THR A 117 15.49 5.72 -1.42
C THR A 117 14.05 5.60 -1.89
N TRP A 118 13.13 5.03 -1.10
CA TRP A 118 11.71 4.94 -1.44
C TRP A 118 10.98 6.28 -1.36
N ASN A 119 11.53 7.26 -0.63
CA ASN A 119 11.01 8.63 -0.64
C ASN A 119 11.43 9.40 -1.91
N LYS A 120 12.27 8.80 -2.77
CA LYS A 120 12.70 9.39 -4.03
C LYS A 120 11.89 8.74 -5.15
N GLY A 121 11.38 9.55 -6.07
CA GLY A 121 10.68 9.11 -7.26
C GLY A 121 11.02 10.01 -8.45
N ILE A 122 10.94 9.45 -9.66
CA ILE A 122 11.14 10.23 -10.88
C ILE A 122 9.81 10.91 -11.21
N PHE A 123 9.80 12.25 -11.22
CA PHE A 123 8.64 13.03 -11.61
C PHE A 123 8.59 13.16 -13.14
N ASN A 124 7.53 12.63 -13.75
CA ASN A 124 7.30 12.71 -15.19
C ASN A 124 5.93 13.36 -15.46
N PRO A 125 5.88 14.59 -16.00
CA PRO A 125 4.63 15.23 -16.37
C PRO A 125 4.08 14.62 -17.66
N ILE A 126 2.85 14.09 -17.61
CA ILE A 126 2.15 13.53 -18.77
C ILE A 126 1.03 14.49 -19.19
N PRO A 127 0.97 14.93 -20.46
CA PRO A 127 -0.10 15.80 -20.93
C PRO A 127 -1.46 15.10 -20.82
N LYS A 128 -2.49 15.83 -20.37
CA LYS A 128 -3.87 15.32 -20.24
C LYS A 128 -4.51 15.08 -21.61
N CYS A 129 -4.16 15.90 -22.60
CA CYS A 129 -4.66 15.82 -23.97
C CYS A 129 -3.51 16.05 -24.95
N SER A 130 -3.57 15.43 -26.13
CA SER A 130 -2.58 15.65 -27.20
C SER A 130 -2.66 17.05 -27.82
N THR A 131 -3.77 17.77 -27.61
CA THR A 131 -4.06 19.07 -28.24
C THR A 131 -3.97 20.25 -27.26
N SER A 132 -3.69 20.00 -25.98
CA SER A 132 -3.55 21.09 -24.98
C SER A 132 -2.26 21.89 -25.16
N ASP A 133 -2.30 23.18 -24.83
CA ASP A 133 -1.13 24.07 -24.91
C ASP A 133 0.01 23.54 -24.02
N PRO A 134 1.20 23.24 -24.58
CA PRO A 134 2.36 22.77 -23.82
C PRO A 134 2.87 23.76 -22.77
N ARG A 135 2.45 25.03 -22.84
CA ARG A 135 2.87 26.10 -21.93
C ARG A 135 2.01 26.20 -20.68
N ASP A 136 0.84 25.55 -20.66
CA ASP A 136 -0.06 25.55 -19.50
C ASP A 136 0.29 24.41 -18.52
N PRO A 137 0.76 24.71 -17.29
CA PRO A 137 1.07 23.69 -16.29
C PRO A 137 -0.17 22.89 -15.85
N LEU A 138 -1.37 23.46 -15.93
CA LEU A 138 -2.62 22.79 -15.52
C LEU A 138 -3.03 21.69 -16.51
N SER A 139 -2.48 21.72 -17.72
CA SER A 139 -2.73 20.72 -18.77
C SER A 139 -1.94 19.42 -18.59
N TYR A 140 -1.07 19.32 -17.58
CA TYR A 140 -0.29 18.12 -17.27
C TYR A 140 -0.81 17.37 -16.04
N ARG A 141 -0.58 16.06 -16.02
CA ARG A 141 -0.72 15.18 -14.85
C ARG A 141 0.68 14.78 -14.40
N GLY A 142 1.05 15.16 -13.18
CA GLY A 142 2.28 14.65 -12.57
C GLY A 142 2.15 13.16 -12.27
N ILE A 143 3.05 12.34 -12.81
CA ILE A 143 3.17 10.93 -12.46
C ILE A 143 4.54 10.72 -11.82
N THR A 144 4.56 9.98 -10.72
CA THR A 144 5.81 9.63 -10.04
C THR A 144 6.12 8.16 -10.27
N LEU A 145 7.30 7.87 -10.83
CA LEU A 145 7.80 6.51 -10.95
C LEU A 145 8.48 6.10 -9.64
N ALA A 146 7.77 5.31 -8.84
CA ALA A 146 8.30 4.74 -7.61
C ALA A 146 9.16 3.49 -7.88
N PRO A 147 10.15 3.18 -7.00
CA PRO A 147 10.97 1.97 -7.06
C PRO A 147 10.15 0.67 -7.15
N CYS A 148 10.70 -0.37 -7.77
CA CYS A 148 9.98 -1.63 -7.96
C CYS A 148 9.69 -2.33 -6.63
N ALA A 149 10.70 -2.41 -5.75
CA ALA A 149 10.56 -3.03 -4.44
C ALA A 149 9.51 -2.32 -3.55
N TYR A 150 9.38 -0.99 -3.67
CA TYR A 150 8.35 -0.22 -2.96
C TYR A 150 6.96 -0.65 -3.40
N LYS A 151 6.71 -0.73 -4.71
CA LYS A 151 5.40 -1.12 -5.26
C LYS A 151 5.02 -2.53 -4.83
N LEU A 152 5.95 -3.47 -4.94
CA LEU A 152 5.74 -4.87 -4.54
C LEU A 152 5.43 -4.98 -3.04
N TYR A 153 6.19 -4.28 -2.19
CA TYR A 153 5.95 -4.28 -0.75
C TYR A 153 4.57 -3.70 -0.40
N CYS A 154 4.19 -2.59 -1.02
CA CYS A 154 2.85 -2.02 -0.82
C CYS A 154 1.75 -2.99 -1.25
N SER A 155 1.92 -3.70 -2.37
CA SER A 155 0.95 -4.70 -2.83
C SER A 155 0.82 -5.89 -1.88
N VAL A 156 1.91 -6.34 -1.25
CA VAL A 156 1.85 -7.40 -0.22
C VAL A 156 1.03 -6.93 0.99
N LEU A 157 1.26 -5.70 1.46
CA LEU A 157 0.51 -5.14 2.58
C LEU A 157 -0.95 -4.89 2.23
N ASP A 158 -1.23 -4.42 1.02
CA ASP A 158 -2.59 -4.17 0.53
C ASP A 158 -3.40 -5.47 0.52
N ASN A 159 -2.82 -6.57 0.01
CA ASN A 159 -3.46 -7.89 0.04
C ASN A 159 -3.86 -8.30 1.45
N ARG A 160 -2.98 -8.13 2.44
CA ARG A 160 -3.27 -8.46 3.85
C ARG A 160 -4.39 -7.62 4.46
N LEU A 161 -4.56 -6.39 3.99
CA LEU A 161 -5.62 -5.49 4.47
C LEU A 161 -6.97 -5.74 3.78
N THR A 162 -6.95 -6.33 2.59
CA THR A 162 -8.15 -6.60 1.78
C THR A 162 -8.69 -8.03 1.89
N GLU A 163 -7.87 -8.96 2.38
CA GLU A 163 -8.33 -10.28 2.82
C GLU A 163 -9.25 -10.16 4.04
#